data_AF-A0A524GMZ2-F1
#
_entry.id   AF-A0A524GMZ2-F1
#
_cell.length_a   1.000
_cell.length_b   1.000
_cell.length_c   1.000
_cell.angle_alpha   90.00
_cell.angle_beta   90.00
_cell.angle_gamma   90.00
#
_symmetry.space_group_name_H-M   'P 1'
#
loop_
_entity.id
_entity.type
_entity.pdbx_description
1 polymer ?
#
loop_
_entity_poly.entity_id
_entity_poly.type
_entity_poly.pdbx_seq_one_letter_code
_entity_poly.pdbx_strand_id
1 'polypeptide(L)' 'MRMEANHCPVVIVGMSCFFPKSAGLKAYWRLLLNGQDAITEVPPTHWSRQDYYDPDPRRPDHVHCSRGGFLS' A
#
# COMPACT_ATOMS: atom_id res chain seq x y z
N MET A 1 -44.76 2.93 4.53
CA MET A 1 -43.94 4.17 4.46
C MET A 1 -42.65 3.81 3.73
N ARG A 2 -42.50 4.23 2.48
CA ARG A 2 -41.34 3.91 1.63
C ARG A 2 -40.37 5.08 1.79
N MET A 3 -39.19 4.85 2.35
CA MET A 3 -38.15 5.88 2.41
C MET A 3 -37.59 6.06 1.02
N GLU A 4 -37.82 7.21 0.41
CA GLU A 4 -37.14 7.60 -0.82
C GLU A 4 -35.69 7.91 -0.48
N ALA A 5 -34.75 7.23 -1.13
CA ALA A 5 -33.33 7.52 -0.99
C ALA A 5 -33.06 8.89 -1.60
N ASN A 6 -32.98 9.92 -0.76
CA ASN A 6 -32.71 11.28 -1.17
C ASN A 6 -31.29 11.32 -1.77
N HIS A 7 -31.16 11.50 -3.09
CA HIS A 7 -29.88 11.56 -3.78
C HIS A 7 -29.25 12.93 -3.56
N CYS A 8 -28.56 13.10 -2.42
CA CYS A 8 -27.80 14.31 -2.12
C CYS A 8 -26.40 14.19 -2.76
N PRO A 9 -26.06 15.02 -3.78
CA PRO A 9 -24.75 14.95 -4.42
C PRO A 9 -23.64 15.36 -3.44
N VAL A 10 -22.57 14.57 -3.40
CA VAL A 10 -21.37 14.84 -2.59
C VAL A 10 -20.21 15.18 -3.53
N VAL A 11 -19.42 16.19 -3.18
CA VAL A 11 -18.24 16.62 -3.94
C VAL A 11 -16.96 16.45 -3.15
N ILE A 12 -15.88 16.06 -3.84
CA ILE A 12 -14.54 15.97 -3.28
C ILE A 12 -13.84 17.31 -3.51
N VAL A 13 -13.62 18.07 -2.43
CA VAL A 13 -12.98 19.41 -2.48
C VAL A 13 -11.48 19.39 -2.21
N GLY A 14 -10.92 18.23 -1.85
CA GLY A 14 -9.50 18.08 -1.57
C GLY A 14 -9.08 16.63 -1.44
N MET A 15 -7.79 16.37 -1.64
CA MET A 15 -7.19 15.04 -1.55
C MET A 15 -5.71 15.14 -1.13
N SER A 16 -5.24 14.15 -0.38
CA SER A 16 -3.83 13.97 -0.03
C SER A 16 -3.54 12.47 0.11
N CYS A 17 -2.28 12.06 -0.02
CA CYS A 17 -1.90 10.66 0.14
C CYS A 17 -0.42 10.50 0.50
N PHE A 18 -0.11 9.36 1.10
CA PHE A 18 1.24 8.82 1.21
C PHE A 18 1.19 7.37 0.77
N PHE A 19 1.98 7.05 -0.25
CA PHE A 19 2.08 5.70 -0.80
C PHE A 19 3.55 5.31 -0.96
N PRO A 20 3.86 4.02 -1.10
CA PRO A 20 5.23 3.55 -1.30
C PRO A 20 5.89 4.26 -2.48
N LYS A 21 7.14 4.72 -2.28
CA LYS A 21 7.91 5.54 -3.23
C LYS A 21 7.24 6.86 -3.68
N SER A 22 6.17 7.30 -3.03
CA SER A 22 5.50 8.55 -3.40
C SER A 22 4.94 9.32 -2.21
N ALA A 23 5.68 10.35 -1.79
CA ALA A 23 5.20 11.34 -0.84
C ALA A 23 4.28 12.35 -1.55
N GLY A 24 2.97 12.21 -1.38
CA GLY A 24 1.97 13.12 -1.92
C GLY A 24 1.49 12.83 -3.34
N LEU A 25 0.42 13.54 -3.73
CA LEU A 25 -0.31 13.34 -4.98
C LEU A 25 0.55 13.46 -6.23
N LYS A 26 1.42 14.46 -6.29
CA LYS A 26 2.28 14.69 -7.48
C LYS A 26 3.26 13.53 -7.69
N ALA A 27 3.82 13.00 -6.60
CA ALA A 27 4.73 11.86 -6.69
C ALA A 27 3.97 10.59 -7.07
N TYR A 28 2.78 10.39 -6.50
CA TYR A 28 1.95 9.22 -6.79
C TYR A 28 1.50 9.20 -8.25
N TRP A 29 1.06 10.35 -8.77
CA TRP A 29 0.69 10.48 -10.18
C TRP A 29 1.83 10.16 -11.14
N ARG A 30 3.06 10.62 -10.85
CA ARG A 30 4.24 10.28 -11.65
C ARG A 30 4.56 8.79 -11.61
N LEU A 31 4.44 8.16 -10.45
CA LEU A 31 4.66 6.72 -10.27
C LEU A 31 3.71 5.92 -11.18
N LEU A 32 2.41 6.27 -11.16
CA LEU A 32 1.39 5.65 -12.00
C LEU A 32 1.63 5.89 -13.49
N LEU A 33 1.86 7.14 -13.90
CA LEU A 33 2.11 7.50 -15.30
C LEU A 33 3.31 6.76 -15.89
N ASN A 34 4.34 6.53 -15.08
CA ASN A 34 5.55 5.84 -15.49
C ASN A 34 5.47 4.32 -15.31
N GLY A 35 4.35 3.77 -14.82
CA GLY A 35 4.18 2.33 -14.59
C GLY A 35 5.21 1.72 -13.62
N GLN A 36 5.66 2.48 -12.62
CA GLN A 36 6.76 2.06 -11.75
C GLN A 36 6.29 1.09 -10.66
N ASP A 37 7.06 0.02 -10.43
CA ASP A 37 6.84 -0.90 -9.29
C ASP A 37 7.30 -0.25 -7.98
N ALA A 38 6.35 -0.08 -7.06
CA ALA A 38 6.58 0.50 -5.74
C ALA A 38 6.94 -0.55 -4.66
N ILE A 39 6.91 -1.84 -5.00
CA ILE A 39 7.14 -2.95 -4.08
C ILE A 39 8.64 -3.21 -3.91
N THR A 40 9.09 -3.25 -2.66
CA THR A 40 10.50 -3.46 -2.28
C THR A 40 10.64 -4.63 -1.32
N GLU A 41 11.88 -5.01 -0.99
CA GLU A 41 12.13 -5.81 0.22
C GLU A 41 11.75 -5.00 1.49
N VAL A 42 11.59 -5.70 2.61
CA VAL A 42 11.42 -5.08 3.93
C VAL A 42 12.56 -4.10 4.20
N PRO A 43 12.29 -2.84 4.56
CA PRO A 43 13.33 -1.87 4.86
C PRO A 43 14.17 -2.31 6.07
N PRO A 44 15.49 -2.04 6.09
CA PRO A 44 16.37 -2.44 7.19
C PRO A 44 16.02 -1.77 8.54
N THR A 45 15.21 -0.72 8.52
CA THR A 45 14.71 -0.01 9.70
C THR A 45 13.51 -0.68 10.38
N HIS A 46 12.93 -1.71 9.76
CA HIS A 46 11.76 -2.42 10.28
C HIS A 46 12.20 -3.68 11.03
N TRP A 47 12.04 -4.86 10.43
CA TRP A 47 12.49 -6.14 10.97
C TRP A 47 13.47 -6.82 10.02
N SER A 48 14.26 -7.74 10.56
CA SER A 48 15.10 -8.62 9.75
C SER A 48 14.24 -9.62 9.00
N ARG A 49 14.30 -9.61 7.66
CA ARG A 49 13.65 -10.59 6.79
C ARG A 49 14.05 -12.03 7.15
N GLN A 50 15.28 -12.23 7.61
CA GLN A 50 15.86 -13.55 7.88
C GLN A 50 15.19 -14.25 9.06
N ASP A 51 14.57 -13.47 9.95
CA ASP A 51 13.96 -14.00 11.17
C ASP A 51 12.60 -14.67 10.87
N TYR A 52 11.93 -14.25 9.79
CA TYR A 52 10.54 -14.62 9.52
C TYR A 52 10.30 -15.25 8.14
N TYR A 53 11.23 -15.13 7.18
CA TYR A 53 11.03 -15.71 5.85
C TYR A 53 11.35 -17.21 5.81
N ASP A 54 10.40 -18.01 5.32
CA ASP A 54 10.63 -19.41 4.93
C ASP A 54 9.90 -19.72 3.61
N PRO A 55 10.56 -20.39 2.64
CA PRO A 55 9.91 -20.74 1.37
C PRO A 55 8.81 -21.81 1.49
N ASP A 56 8.75 -22.62 2.56
CA ASP A 56 7.61 -23.54 2.80
C ASP A 56 6.45 -22.77 3.45
N PRO A 57 5.32 -22.56 2.73
CA PRO A 57 4.19 -21.82 3.26
C PRO A 57 3.48 -22.53 4.43
N ARG A 58 3.80 -23.79 4.72
CA ARG A 58 3.21 -24.57 5.82
C ARG A 58 4.06 -24.52 7.09
N ARG A 59 5.25 -23.93 7.04
CA ARG A 59 6.09 -23.81 8.23
C ARG A 59 5.40 -22.89 9.24
N PRO A 60 5.17 -23.34 10.48
CA PRO A 60 4.58 -22.51 11.52
C PRO A 60 5.41 -21.25 11.78
N ASP A 61 4.73 -20.14 12.09
CA ASP A 61 5.32 -18.86 12.52
C ASP A 61 6.24 -18.15 11.50
N HIS A 62 6.21 -18.57 10.23
CA HIS A 62 6.96 -17.95 9.14
C HIS A 62 6.05 -17.47 8.01
N VAL A 63 6.59 -16.57 7.19
CA VAL A 63 5.92 -16.04 6.00
C VAL A 63 6.76 -16.35 4.75
N HIS A 64 6.09 -16.72 3.67
CA HIS A 64 6.75 -16.96 2.38
C HIS A 64 6.79 -15.71 1.48
N CYS A 65 6.27 -14.58 1.96
CA CYS A 65 6.32 -13.29 1.28
C CYS A 65 7.32 -12.37 1.99
N SER A 66 8.27 -11.79 1.24
CA SER A 66 9.26 -10.87 1.79
C SER A 66 9.24 -9.47 1.20
N ARG A 67 8.35 -9.24 0.25
CA ARG A 67 8.24 -7.98 -0.45
C ARG A 67 6.93 -7.30 -0.11
N GLY A 68 6.95 -5.97 -0.06
CA GLY A 68 5.80 -5.16 0.28
C GLY A 68 5.95 -3.71 -0.16
N GLY A 69 4.86 -2.97 -0.06
CA GLY A 69 4.87 -1.53 -0.25
C GLY A 69 5.03 -0.84 1.10
N PHE A 70 6.16 -0.19 1.33
CA PHE A 70 6.46 0.47 2.60
C PHE A 70 6.44 1.98 2.45
N LEU A 71 5.94 2.65 3.49
CA LEU A 71 6.16 4.07 3.65
C LEU A 71 7.60 4.28 4.12
N SER A 72 8.24 5.33 3.58
CA SER A 72 9.56 5.80 4.00
C SER A 72 9.46 6.71 5.21
#